data_AF-A0A2E0C7E9-F1
#
_entry.id   AF-A0A2E0C7E9-F1
#
_cell.length_a   1.000
_cell.length_b   1.000
_cell.length_c   1.000
_cell.angle_alpha   90.00
_cell.angle_beta   90.00
_cell.angle_gamma   90.00
#
_symmetry.space_group_name_H-M   'P 1'
#
loop_
_entity.id
_entity.type
_entity.pdbx_description
1 polymer ?
#
loop_
_entity_poly.entity_id
_entity_poly.type
_entity_poly.pdbx_seq_one_letter_code
_entity_poly.pdbx_strand_id
1 'polypeptide(L)'
;MNYQFLKIQIMQLILRGLKKLISPLFFLLLLGCLSDEKRQYTLTGFALGTPFKIIYFSSSENQSIEKSMDSIFNEINHSMSTYIPNSDISKINNGNTSIIVDDHFVKVFKKSKEIWKISEGFFDPTAGIITKANGLGPKDNSISNNDIQSLLNLTGFKKVQIKNRRIIKENKNIFLDFNAIAKGYCVDVIGQFFKNKKINNFLIEIGGEMVAK
;
A
#
# COMPACT_ATOMS: atom_id res chain seq x y z
N MET A 1 70.64 -43.17 -8.59
CA MET A 1 69.20 -42.89 -8.81
C MET A 1 69.05 -41.42 -9.15
N ASN A 2 68.59 -41.09 -10.36
CA ASN A 2 68.76 -39.76 -10.94
C ASN A 2 67.79 -38.75 -10.30
N TYR A 3 68.31 -37.72 -9.61
CA TYR A 3 67.53 -36.72 -8.86
C TYR A 3 66.47 -36.02 -9.73
N GLN A 4 66.77 -35.82 -11.02
CA GLN A 4 65.82 -35.30 -11.99
C GLN A 4 64.59 -36.21 -12.17
N PHE A 5 64.77 -37.52 -12.16
CA PHE A 5 63.68 -38.48 -12.35
C PHE A 5 62.70 -38.47 -11.17
N LEU A 6 63.23 -38.42 -9.94
CA LEU A 6 62.42 -38.33 -8.73
C LEU A 6 61.61 -37.02 -8.67
N LYS A 7 62.23 -35.89 -9.08
CA LYS A 7 61.56 -34.58 -9.13
C LYS A 7 60.41 -34.56 -10.14
N ILE A 8 60.56 -35.22 -11.29
CA ILE A 8 59.50 -35.34 -12.31
C ILE A 8 58.33 -36.18 -11.78
N GLN A 9 58.59 -37.31 -11.09
CA GLN A 9 57.53 -38.14 -10.52
C GLN A 9 56.73 -37.42 -9.42
N ILE A 10 57.41 -36.69 -8.52
CA ILE A 10 56.75 -35.90 -7.47
C ILE A 10 55.90 -34.78 -8.08
N MET A 11 56.41 -34.08 -9.09
CA MET A 11 55.66 -33.03 -9.79
C MET A 11 54.42 -33.59 -10.49
N GLN A 12 54.51 -34.76 -11.12
CA GLN A 12 53.35 -35.43 -11.74
C GLN A 12 52.30 -35.88 -10.70
N LEU A 13 52.73 -36.35 -9.52
CA LEU A 13 51.83 -36.70 -8.40
C LEU A 13 51.10 -35.48 -7.84
N ILE A 14 51.82 -34.36 -7.62
CA ILE A 14 51.23 -33.09 -7.17
C ILE A 14 50.22 -32.56 -8.21
N LEU A 15 50.58 -32.58 -9.50
CA LEU A 15 49.68 -32.16 -10.59
C LEU A 15 48.42 -33.04 -10.69
N ARG A 16 48.54 -34.36 -10.47
CA ARG A 16 47.38 -35.27 -10.42
C ARG A 16 46.48 -35.00 -9.20
N GLY A 17 47.07 -34.66 -8.04
CA GLY A 17 46.34 -34.25 -6.84
C GLY A 17 45.59 -32.92 -7.02
N LEU A 18 46.25 -31.90 -7.58
CA LEU A 18 45.62 -30.60 -7.90
C LEU A 18 44.47 -30.75 -8.88
N LYS A 19 44.60 -31.55 -9.94
CA LYS A 19 43.51 -31.81 -10.90
C LYS A 19 42.28 -32.45 -10.25
N LYS A 20 42.47 -33.34 -9.26
CA LYS A 20 41.37 -33.96 -8.50
C LYS A 20 40.67 -32.99 -7.54
N LEU A 21 41.36 -31.94 -7.07
CA LEU A 21 40.79 -30.88 -6.20
C LEU A 21 40.12 -29.75 -6.99
N ILE A 22 40.65 -29.40 -8.17
CA ILE A 22 40.10 -28.33 -9.02
C ILE A 22 38.75 -28.73 -9.66
N SER A 23 38.57 -30.01 -10.01
CA SER A 23 37.35 -30.52 -10.65
C SER A 23 36.07 -30.37 -9.81
N PRO A 24 36.02 -30.77 -8.52
CA PRO A 24 34.82 -30.58 -7.69
C PRO A 24 34.60 -29.10 -7.33
N LEU A 25 35.67 -28.30 -7.18
CA LEU A 25 35.56 -26.87 -6.91
C LEU A 25 34.95 -26.10 -8.09
N PHE A 26 35.32 -26.47 -9.32
CA PHE A 26 34.71 -25.93 -10.54
C PHE A 26 33.24 -26.34 -10.68
N PHE A 27 32.88 -27.57 -10.30
CA PHE A 27 31.49 -28.02 -10.29
C PHE A 27 30.64 -27.32 -9.22
N LEU A 28 31.22 -27.00 -8.05
CA LEU A 28 30.57 -26.21 -7.00
C LEU A 28 30.32 -24.76 -7.45
N LEU A 29 31.26 -24.17 -8.20
CA LEU A 29 31.12 -22.83 -8.79
C LEU A 29 30.01 -22.77 -9.85
N LEU A 30 29.79 -23.85 -10.61
CA LEU A 30 28.70 -23.93 -11.59
C LEU A 30 27.31 -24.04 -10.96
N LEU A 31 27.19 -24.69 -9.79
CA LEU A 31 25.92 -24.77 -9.04
C LEU A 31 25.51 -23.44 -8.40
N GLY A 32 26.48 -22.54 -8.13
CA GLY A 32 26.21 -21.21 -7.57
C GLY A 32 25.58 -20.22 -8.55
N CYS A 33 25.50 -20.56 -9.84
CA CYS A 33 25.00 -19.68 -10.90
C CYS A 33 23.54 -19.98 -11.30
N LEU A 34 22.87 -20.92 -10.62
CA LEU A 34 21.41 -21.09 -10.71
C LEU A 34 20.72 -19.99 -9.88
N SER A 35 20.90 -18.74 -10.29
CA SER A 35 20.11 -17.63 -9.74
C SER A 35 18.70 -17.70 -10.31
N ASP A 36 17.71 -17.68 -9.42
CA ASP A 36 16.30 -17.57 -9.77
C ASP A 36 16.07 -16.22 -10.48
N GLU A 37 16.04 -16.23 -11.81
CA GLU A 37 16.01 -15.03 -12.64
C GLU A 37 14.67 -14.32 -12.44
N LYS A 38 14.70 -13.20 -11.72
CA LYS A 38 13.49 -12.39 -11.50
C LYS A 38 13.17 -11.58 -12.73
N ARG A 39 11.95 -11.74 -13.23
CA ARG A 39 11.40 -10.95 -14.34
C ARG A 39 10.59 -9.79 -13.80
N GLN A 40 10.52 -8.72 -14.58
CA GLN A 40 9.67 -7.57 -14.28
C GLN A 40 8.24 -7.85 -14.73
N TYR A 41 7.28 -7.57 -13.87
CA TYR A 41 5.85 -7.59 -14.15
C TYR A 41 5.26 -6.20 -13.91
N THR A 42 4.27 -5.83 -14.71
CA THR A 42 3.59 -4.53 -14.60
C THR A 42 2.09 -4.75 -14.59
N LEU A 43 1.42 -4.17 -13.60
CA LEU A 43 -0.04 -4.07 -13.54
C LEU A 43 -0.42 -2.60 -13.66
N THR A 44 -1.42 -2.33 -14.49
CA THR A 44 -1.97 -0.99 -14.71
C THR A 44 -3.48 -1.07 -14.73
N GLY A 45 -4.14 -0.04 -14.23
CA GLY A 45 -5.60 0.02 -14.26
C GLY A 45 -6.09 1.31 -13.66
N PHE A 46 -7.35 1.30 -13.24
CA PHE A 46 -8.01 2.44 -12.62
C PHE A 46 -8.65 2.02 -11.30
N ALA A 47 -8.28 2.69 -10.22
CA ALA A 47 -8.80 2.42 -8.88
C ALA A 47 -8.82 3.72 -8.07
N LEU A 48 -9.72 3.83 -7.08
CA LEU A 48 -9.82 5.01 -6.22
C LEU A 48 -9.95 6.34 -6.99
N GLY A 49 -10.63 6.31 -8.15
CA GLY A 49 -10.85 7.50 -8.98
C GLY A 49 -9.63 7.97 -9.78
N THR A 50 -8.57 7.17 -9.88
CA THR A 50 -7.32 7.57 -10.54
C THR A 50 -6.61 6.37 -11.20
N PRO A 51 -5.73 6.59 -12.19
CA PRO A 51 -4.88 5.51 -12.70
C PRO A 51 -3.93 5.00 -11.62
N PHE A 52 -3.59 3.70 -11.71
CA PHE A 52 -2.51 3.12 -10.93
C PHE A 52 -1.50 2.41 -11.81
N LYS A 53 -0.27 2.31 -11.30
CA LYS A 53 0.80 1.52 -11.89
C LYS A 53 1.58 0.78 -10.81
N ILE A 54 1.69 -0.53 -10.97
CA ILE A 54 2.44 -1.39 -10.05
C ILE A 54 3.46 -2.17 -10.86
N ILE A 55 4.74 -1.98 -10.54
CA ILE A 55 5.86 -2.73 -11.10
C ILE A 55 6.43 -3.61 -10.00
N TYR A 56 6.69 -4.87 -10.27
CA TYR A 56 7.33 -5.77 -9.31
C TYR A 56 8.20 -6.82 -10.00
N PHE A 57 9.19 -7.35 -9.28
CA PHE A 57 10.09 -8.38 -9.80
C PHE A 57 9.87 -9.72 -9.08
N SER A 58 9.61 -10.78 -9.85
CA SER A 58 9.30 -12.12 -9.35
C SER A 58 9.92 -13.20 -10.24
N SER A 59 10.21 -14.37 -9.69
CA SER A 59 10.74 -15.52 -10.44
C SER A 59 9.68 -16.19 -11.32
N SER A 60 8.40 -16.02 -10.96
CA SER A 60 7.27 -16.52 -11.74
C SER A 60 6.14 -15.51 -11.80
N GLU A 61 5.41 -15.54 -12.91
CA GLU A 61 4.18 -14.79 -13.06
C GLU A 61 3.13 -15.36 -12.11
N ASN A 62 2.48 -14.48 -11.34
CA ASN A 62 1.48 -14.92 -10.37
C ASN A 62 0.16 -14.20 -10.63
N GLN A 63 -0.74 -14.88 -11.35
CA GLN A 63 -2.09 -14.41 -11.63
C GLN A 63 -2.92 -14.12 -10.37
N SER A 64 -2.52 -14.62 -9.19
CA SER A 64 -3.19 -14.29 -7.93
C SER A 64 -2.92 -12.85 -7.48
N ILE A 65 -1.86 -12.18 -7.99
CA ILE A 65 -1.50 -10.82 -7.56
C ILE A 65 -2.56 -9.83 -8.05
N GLU A 66 -2.96 -9.90 -9.31
CA GLU A 66 -4.00 -9.01 -9.87
C GLU A 66 -5.30 -9.10 -9.07
N LYS A 67 -5.79 -10.32 -8.82
CA LYS A 67 -6.96 -10.55 -7.96
C LYS A 67 -6.79 -10.02 -6.54
N SER A 68 -5.56 -10.07 -6.00
CA SER A 68 -5.27 -9.52 -4.67
C SER A 68 -5.31 -7.99 -4.69
N MET A 69 -4.88 -7.35 -5.79
CA MET A 69 -4.98 -5.89 -5.94
C MET A 69 -6.45 -5.47 -5.98
N ASP A 70 -7.28 -6.16 -6.78
CA ASP A 70 -8.71 -5.90 -6.85
C ASP A 70 -9.39 -6.05 -5.47
N SER A 71 -9.02 -7.08 -4.70
CA SER A 71 -9.52 -7.26 -3.33
C SER A 71 -9.14 -6.08 -2.43
N ILE A 72 -7.87 -5.68 -2.43
CA ILE A 72 -7.38 -4.56 -1.61
C ILE A 72 -8.10 -3.24 -1.99
N PHE A 73 -8.25 -2.96 -3.29
CA PHE A 73 -8.96 -1.78 -3.76
C PHE A 73 -10.43 -1.80 -3.35
N ASN A 74 -11.10 -2.95 -3.46
CA ASN A 74 -12.50 -3.11 -3.07
C ASN A 74 -12.69 -2.95 -1.56
N GLU A 75 -11.82 -3.54 -0.73
CA GLU A 75 -11.85 -3.40 0.73
C GLU A 75 -11.70 -1.93 1.15
N ILE A 76 -10.70 -1.23 0.58
CA ILE A 76 -10.46 0.18 0.87
C ILE A 76 -11.63 1.07 0.41
N ASN A 77 -12.18 0.79 -0.78
CA ASN A 77 -13.36 1.50 -1.29
C ASN A 77 -14.58 1.28 -0.39
N HIS A 78 -14.83 0.03 0.01
CA HIS A 78 -15.95 -0.31 0.89
C HIS A 78 -15.82 0.35 2.26
N SER A 79 -14.59 0.50 2.75
CA SER A 79 -14.31 1.17 4.02
C SER A 79 -14.47 2.69 3.93
N MET A 80 -13.87 3.33 2.92
CA MET A 80 -13.54 4.76 2.98
C MET A 80 -13.96 5.59 1.76
N SER A 81 -14.61 5.02 0.75
CA SER A 81 -15.02 5.81 -0.42
C SER A 81 -16.30 6.59 -0.17
N THR A 82 -16.21 7.92 -0.16
CA THR A 82 -17.38 8.81 -0.07
C THR A 82 -18.25 8.81 -1.33
N TYR A 83 -17.76 8.23 -2.43
CA TYR A 83 -18.47 8.14 -3.70
C TYR A 83 -19.35 6.89 -3.81
N ILE A 84 -19.13 5.89 -2.95
CA ILE A 84 -19.91 4.65 -2.92
C ILE A 84 -20.98 4.79 -1.83
N PRO A 85 -22.28 4.82 -2.15
CA PRO A 85 -23.33 5.07 -1.17
C PRO A 85 -23.37 4.06 -0.02
N ASN A 86 -23.00 2.81 -0.29
CA ASN A 86 -23.01 1.70 0.66
C ASN A 86 -21.68 1.45 1.37
N SER A 87 -20.67 2.31 1.20
CA SER A 87 -19.44 2.24 1.99
C SER A 87 -19.70 2.60 3.45
N ASP A 88 -18.81 2.18 4.34
CA ASP A 88 -18.91 2.48 5.77
C ASP A 88 -18.87 3.98 6.02
N ILE A 89 -17.91 4.70 5.41
CA ILE A 89 -17.82 6.16 5.56
C ILE A 89 -19.08 6.88 5.06
N SER A 90 -19.69 6.43 3.96
CA SER A 90 -20.91 7.05 3.42
C SER A 90 -22.10 6.83 4.34
N LYS A 91 -22.26 5.61 4.88
CA LYS A 91 -23.30 5.31 5.89
C LYS A 91 -23.12 6.16 7.16
N ILE A 92 -21.89 6.32 7.62
CA ILE A 92 -21.54 7.17 8.78
C ILE A 92 -21.84 8.65 8.48
N ASN A 93 -21.51 9.13 7.28
CA ASN A 93 -21.80 10.49 6.84
C ASN A 93 -23.30 10.76 6.74
N ASN A 94 -24.08 9.75 6.35
CA ASN A 94 -25.55 9.79 6.35
C ASN A 94 -26.18 9.63 7.75
N GLY A 95 -25.38 9.57 8.81
CA GLY A 95 -25.84 9.59 10.19
C GLY A 95 -26.07 8.21 10.81
N ASN A 96 -25.68 7.11 10.16
CA ASN A 96 -25.74 5.78 10.76
C ASN A 96 -24.64 5.61 11.81
N THR A 97 -25.02 5.57 13.09
CA THR A 97 -24.10 5.42 14.23
C THR A 97 -23.82 3.95 14.61
N SER A 98 -24.51 3.00 13.98
CA SER A 98 -24.39 1.56 14.32
C SER A 98 -23.21 0.88 13.63
N ILE A 99 -22.64 1.50 12.59
CA ILE A 99 -21.57 0.96 11.76
C ILE A 99 -20.33 0.64 12.60
N ILE A 100 -19.92 -0.62 12.57
CA ILE A 100 -18.65 -1.09 13.12
C ILE A 100 -17.64 -1.03 11.98
N VAL A 101 -16.70 -0.10 12.05
CA VAL A 101 -15.74 0.09 10.97
C VAL A 101 -14.65 -0.99 10.97
N ASP A 102 -14.06 -1.23 9.80
CA ASP A 102 -12.97 -2.18 9.60
C ASP A 102 -11.58 -1.64 10.05
N ASP A 103 -10.55 -2.47 9.91
CA ASP A 103 -9.20 -2.12 10.36
C ASP A 103 -8.57 -1.03 9.49
N HIS A 104 -8.93 -0.95 8.21
CA HIS A 104 -8.48 0.09 7.30
C HIS A 104 -8.96 1.46 7.79
N PHE A 105 -10.24 1.58 8.11
CA PHE A 105 -10.83 2.79 8.67
C PHE A 105 -10.17 3.18 9.99
N VAL A 106 -10.00 2.21 10.92
CA VAL A 106 -9.37 2.50 12.23
C VAL A 106 -7.96 3.05 12.05
N LYS A 107 -7.16 2.44 11.18
CA LYS A 107 -5.77 2.88 10.91
C LYS A 107 -5.75 4.28 10.32
N VAL A 108 -6.57 4.54 9.30
CA VAL A 108 -6.65 5.85 8.64
C VAL A 108 -7.20 6.92 9.57
N PHE A 109 -8.22 6.62 10.37
CA PHE A 109 -8.75 7.54 11.37
C PHE A 109 -7.70 7.93 12.40
N LYS A 110 -6.96 6.95 12.93
CA LYS A 110 -5.90 7.19 13.93
C LYS A 110 -4.75 8.00 13.34
N LYS A 111 -4.28 7.64 12.14
CA LYS A 111 -3.23 8.41 11.46
C LYS A 111 -3.71 9.82 11.12
N SER A 112 -4.94 9.97 10.67
CA SER A 112 -5.57 11.28 10.47
C SER A 112 -5.60 12.12 11.75
N LYS A 113 -5.87 11.50 12.91
CA LYS A 113 -5.88 12.20 14.20
C LYS A 113 -4.49 12.67 14.62
N GLU A 114 -3.49 11.84 14.38
CA GLU A 114 -2.09 12.18 14.58
C GLU A 114 -1.69 13.37 13.71
N ILE A 115 -1.96 13.31 12.40
CA ILE A 115 -1.64 14.37 11.44
C ILE A 115 -2.38 15.67 11.80
N TRP A 116 -3.68 15.60 12.08
CA TRP A 116 -4.49 16.75 12.52
C TRP A 116 -3.87 17.43 13.76
N LYS A 117 -3.34 16.66 14.72
CA LYS A 117 -2.71 17.21 15.92
C LYS A 117 -1.37 17.87 15.61
N ILE A 118 -0.47 17.21 14.88
CA ILE A 118 0.86 17.75 14.56
C ILE A 118 0.78 18.94 13.60
N SER A 119 -0.26 18.99 12.77
CA SER A 119 -0.52 20.10 11.86
C SER A 119 -1.37 21.19 12.51
N GLU A 120 -1.61 21.18 13.83
CA GLU A 120 -2.44 22.18 14.53
C GLU A 120 -3.81 22.43 13.88
N GLY A 121 -4.42 21.39 13.30
CA GLY A 121 -5.71 21.46 12.63
C GLY A 121 -5.69 21.82 11.14
N PHE A 122 -4.54 22.12 10.53
CA PHE A 122 -4.44 22.38 9.08
C PHE A 122 -4.87 21.17 8.22
N PHE A 123 -4.52 19.96 8.62
CA PHE A 123 -5.09 18.74 8.04
C PHE A 123 -6.35 18.36 8.80
N ASP A 124 -7.53 18.51 8.21
CA ASP A 124 -8.82 18.17 8.85
C ASP A 124 -9.73 17.35 7.93
N PRO A 125 -9.91 16.04 8.19
CA PRO A 125 -10.84 15.18 7.45
C PRO A 125 -12.31 15.63 7.45
N THR A 126 -12.71 16.56 8.32
CA THR A 126 -14.07 17.12 8.33
C THR A 126 -14.26 18.30 7.38
N ALA A 127 -13.18 18.87 6.86
CA ALA A 127 -13.22 19.94 5.86
C ALA A 127 -13.82 19.48 4.52
N GLY A 128 -13.98 18.16 4.32
CA GLY A 128 -14.63 17.58 3.14
C GLY A 128 -16.05 18.09 2.89
N ILE A 129 -16.76 18.58 3.92
CA ILE A 129 -18.06 19.23 3.72
C ILE A 129 -17.95 20.50 2.86
N ILE A 130 -16.86 21.25 3.01
CA ILE A 130 -16.60 22.50 2.27
C ILE A 130 -16.27 22.16 0.82
N THR A 131 -15.38 21.18 0.58
CA THR A 131 -15.03 20.76 -0.79
C THR A 131 -16.26 20.18 -1.50
N LYS A 132 -17.06 19.36 -0.82
CA LYS A 132 -18.33 18.83 -1.34
C LYS A 132 -19.31 19.95 -1.74
N ALA A 133 -19.50 20.96 -0.89
CA ALA A 133 -20.37 22.10 -1.19
C ALA A 133 -19.89 22.93 -2.40
N ASN A 134 -18.58 22.97 -2.65
CA ASN A 134 -17.98 23.63 -3.82
C ASN A 134 -17.87 22.72 -5.06
N GLY A 135 -18.56 21.56 -5.07
CA GLY A 135 -18.58 20.64 -6.21
C GLY A 135 -17.36 19.72 -6.34
N LEU A 136 -16.46 19.73 -5.36
CA LEU A 136 -15.26 18.88 -5.31
C LEU A 136 -15.48 17.65 -4.40
N GLY A 137 -16.53 16.89 -4.69
CA GLY A 137 -16.93 15.71 -3.91
C GLY A 137 -18.04 14.90 -4.60
N PRO A 138 -18.64 13.90 -3.92
CA PRO A 138 -19.79 13.18 -4.46
C PRO A 138 -20.96 14.15 -4.68
N LYS A 139 -21.59 14.06 -5.86
CA LYS A 139 -22.73 14.91 -6.22
C LYS A 139 -23.86 14.74 -5.21
N ASP A 140 -24.32 15.85 -4.67
CA ASP A 140 -25.45 15.89 -3.75
C ASP A 140 -26.26 17.16 -4.00
N ASN A 141 -27.47 16.99 -4.52
CA ASN A 141 -28.38 18.09 -4.82
C ASN A 141 -29.05 18.66 -3.56
N SER A 142 -28.79 18.11 -2.37
CA SER A 142 -29.41 18.52 -1.11
C SER A 142 -28.69 19.65 -0.37
N ILE A 143 -27.46 20.00 -0.78
CA ILE A 143 -26.75 21.17 -0.24
C ILE A 143 -27.33 22.41 -0.92
N SER A 144 -28.46 22.89 -0.41
CA SER A 144 -29.13 24.10 -0.92
C SER A 144 -28.53 25.40 -0.38
N ASN A 145 -27.82 25.33 0.75
CA ASN A 145 -27.17 26.46 1.40
C ASN A 145 -25.65 26.32 1.36
N ASN A 146 -25.02 27.07 0.46
CA ASN A 146 -23.56 27.28 0.43
C ASN A 146 -23.11 28.35 1.43
N ASP A 147 -23.84 28.52 2.53
CA ASP A 147 -23.43 29.43 3.60
C ASP A 147 -22.18 28.85 4.29
N ILE A 148 -21.05 29.50 4.04
CA ILE A 148 -19.75 29.10 4.57
C ILE A 148 -19.75 29.04 6.10
N GLN A 149 -20.49 29.92 6.79
CA GLN A 149 -20.50 29.96 8.25
C GLN A 149 -21.16 28.70 8.83
N SER A 150 -22.26 28.26 8.22
CA SER A 150 -22.93 27.01 8.54
C SER A 150 -22.03 25.79 8.30
N LEU A 151 -21.27 25.79 7.20
CA LEU A 151 -20.32 24.72 6.88
C LEU A 151 -19.15 24.67 7.89
N LEU A 152 -18.59 25.82 8.27
CA LEU A 152 -17.52 25.91 9.27
C LEU A 152 -17.97 25.41 10.66
N ASN A 153 -19.24 25.56 11.01
CA ASN A 153 -19.77 24.98 12.24
C ASN A 153 -19.78 23.44 12.22
N LEU A 154 -19.80 22.83 11.03
CA LEU A 154 -19.73 21.38 10.82
C LEU A 154 -18.30 20.85 10.64
N THR A 155 -17.28 21.71 10.65
CA THR A 155 -15.87 21.29 10.62
C THR A 155 -15.26 21.24 12.03
N GLY A 156 -14.09 20.59 12.13
CA GLY A 156 -13.31 20.42 13.34
C GLY A 156 -13.21 18.95 13.74
N PHE A 157 -12.10 18.31 13.40
CA PHE A 157 -11.92 16.87 13.66
C PHE A 157 -12.01 16.52 15.15
N LYS A 158 -11.72 17.46 16.07
CA LYS A 158 -11.94 17.28 17.53
C LYS A 158 -13.35 16.81 17.89
N LYS A 159 -14.35 17.19 17.09
CA LYS A 159 -15.77 16.84 17.25
C LYS A 159 -16.11 15.40 16.84
N VAL A 160 -15.11 14.65 16.40
CA VAL A 160 -15.25 13.26 15.94
C VAL A 160 -14.32 12.35 16.74
N GLN A 161 -14.89 11.27 17.24
CA GLN A 161 -14.19 10.26 18.03
C GLN A 161 -14.49 8.86 17.49
N ILE A 162 -13.58 7.93 17.76
CA ILE A 162 -13.82 6.49 17.55
C ILE A 162 -13.85 5.79 18.90
N LYS A 163 -14.92 5.07 19.20
CA LYS A 163 -15.08 4.27 20.42
C LYS A 163 -15.62 2.90 20.07
N ASN A 164 -14.95 1.83 20.50
CA ASN A 164 -15.32 0.45 20.18
C ASN A 164 -15.59 0.24 18.68
N ARG A 165 -14.72 0.81 17.83
CA ARG A 165 -14.82 0.78 16.35
C ARG A 165 -16.09 1.43 15.78
N ARG A 166 -16.75 2.31 16.53
CA ARG A 166 -17.86 3.13 16.04
C ARG A 166 -17.47 4.60 16.04
N ILE A 167 -17.92 5.32 15.02
CA ILE A 167 -17.70 6.76 14.91
C ILE A 167 -18.79 7.51 15.66
N ILE A 168 -18.35 8.40 16.54
CA ILE A 168 -19.20 9.30 17.31
C ILE A 168 -18.90 10.71 16.81
N LYS A 169 -19.94 11.41 16.34
CA LYS A 169 -19.88 12.79 15.86
C LYS A 169 -20.72 13.65 16.81
N GLU A 170 -20.20 14.79 17.27
CA GLU A 170 -21.00 15.73 18.08
C GLU A 170 -22.22 16.26 17.33
N ASN A 171 -22.13 16.34 16.00
CA ASN A 171 -23.25 16.67 15.12
C ASN A 171 -23.35 15.62 13.99
N LYS A 172 -24.57 15.10 13.75
CA LYS A 172 -24.83 14.08 12.73
C LYS A 172 -24.48 14.53 11.31
N ASN A 173 -24.49 15.84 11.04
CA ASN A 173 -24.21 16.43 9.73
C ASN A 173 -22.71 16.66 9.48
N ILE A 174 -21.82 16.38 10.45
CA ILE A 174 -20.37 16.38 10.19
C ILE A 174 -20.07 15.33 9.12
N PHE A 175 -19.36 15.73 8.08
CA PHE A 175 -18.97 14.88 6.97
C PHE A 175 -17.49 14.53 7.08
N LEU A 176 -17.18 13.25 7.12
CA LEU A 176 -15.82 12.73 7.10
C LEU A 176 -15.38 12.43 5.68
N ASP A 177 -14.17 12.86 5.34
CA ASP A 177 -13.51 12.60 4.07
C ASP A 177 -12.04 12.26 4.33
N PHE A 178 -11.60 11.09 3.85
CA PHE A 178 -10.22 10.64 3.93
C PHE A 178 -9.46 10.71 2.59
N ASN A 179 -9.99 11.38 1.57
CA ASN A 179 -9.35 11.49 0.25
C ASN A 179 -7.91 12.01 0.32
N ALA A 180 -7.60 12.89 1.27
CA ALA A 180 -6.26 13.45 1.49
C ALA A 180 -5.22 12.45 2.04
N ILE A 181 -5.62 11.22 2.40
CA ILE A 181 -4.72 10.21 2.98
C ILE A 181 -4.98 8.78 2.50
N ALA A 182 -6.20 8.47 2.05
CA ALA A 182 -6.63 7.10 1.72
C ALA A 182 -5.80 6.47 0.60
N LYS A 183 -5.39 7.24 -0.42
CA LYS A 183 -4.53 6.75 -1.51
C LYS A 183 -3.12 6.40 -1.00
N GLY A 184 -2.52 7.28 -0.18
CA GLY A 184 -1.23 7.02 0.48
C GLY A 184 -1.30 5.75 1.34
N TYR A 185 -2.37 5.59 2.11
CA TYR A 185 -2.61 4.37 2.87
C TYR A 185 -2.78 3.13 1.98
N CYS A 186 -3.41 3.26 0.80
CA CYS A 186 -3.56 2.15 -0.14
C CYS A 186 -2.21 1.67 -0.67
N VAL A 187 -1.31 2.58 -1.05
CA VAL A 187 0.04 2.19 -1.49
C VAL A 187 0.82 1.50 -0.37
N ASP A 188 0.66 1.93 0.90
CA ASP A 188 1.26 1.26 2.06
C ASP A 188 0.73 -0.17 2.25
N VAL A 189 -0.58 -0.38 2.11
CA VAL A 189 -1.20 -1.71 2.23
C VAL A 189 -0.68 -2.65 1.15
N ILE A 190 -0.57 -2.18 -0.09
CA ILE A 190 -0.03 -2.98 -1.20
C ILE A 190 1.46 -3.27 -0.99
N GLY A 191 2.24 -2.28 -0.54
CA GLY A 191 3.65 -2.47 -0.20
C GLY A 191 3.85 -3.53 0.88
N GLN A 192 3.00 -3.52 1.91
CA GLN A 192 3.01 -4.55 2.94
C GLN A 192 2.56 -5.93 2.41
N PHE A 193 1.59 -5.97 1.50
CA PHE A 193 1.19 -7.20 0.81
C PHE A 193 2.38 -7.82 0.05
N PHE A 194 3.12 -7.05 -0.75
CA PHE A 194 4.29 -7.56 -1.46
C PHE A 194 5.40 -8.02 -0.52
N LYS A 195 5.65 -7.25 0.56
CA LYS A 195 6.59 -7.65 1.61
C LYS A 195 6.21 -9.02 2.22
N ASN A 196 4.93 -9.25 2.50
CA ASN A 196 4.43 -10.52 3.02
C ASN A 196 4.58 -11.67 2.02
N LYS A 197 4.48 -11.37 0.72
CA LYS A 197 4.76 -12.31 -0.38
C LYS A 197 6.26 -12.48 -0.69
N LYS A 198 7.14 -11.86 0.09
CA LYS A 198 8.61 -11.84 -0.13
C LYS A 198 9.04 -11.24 -1.47
N ILE A 199 8.16 -10.43 -2.08
CA ILE A 199 8.46 -9.61 -3.24
C ILE A 199 9.05 -8.31 -2.71
N ASN A 200 10.38 -8.17 -2.80
CA ASN A 200 11.12 -7.07 -2.18
C ASN A 200 11.54 -5.96 -3.15
N ASN A 201 11.36 -6.16 -4.45
CA ASN A 201 11.70 -5.19 -5.49
C ASN A 201 10.39 -4.79 -6.19
N PHE A 202 9.88 -3.61 -5.89
CA PHE A 202 8.63 -3.11 -6.45
C PHE A 202 8.53 -1.58 -6.43
N LEU A 203 7.67 -1.06 -7.30
CA LEU A 203 7.21 0.33 -7.32
C LEU A 203 5.69 0.30 -7.43
N ILE A 204 4.99 0.95 -6.50
CA ILE A 204 3.54 1.10 -6.50
C ILE A 204 3.25 2.59 -6.61
N GLU A 205 2.38 2.96 -7.54
CA GLU A 205 1.91 4.33 -7.75
C GLU A 205 0.38 4.34 -7.95
N ILE A 206 -0.30 5.23 -7.22
CA ILE A 206 -1.75 5.44 -7.31
C ILE A 206 -2.05 6.93 -7.25
N GLY A 207 -2.34 7.53 -8.41
CA GLY A 207 -2.70 8.94 -8.53
C GLY A 207 -1.70 9.87 -7.83
N GLY A 208 -0.41 9.64 -8.07
CA GLY A 208 0.72 10.42 -7.55
C GLY A 208 1.29 9.94 -6.22
N GLU A 209 0.54 9.17 -5.43
CA GLU A 209 1.06 8.56 -4.20
C GLU A 209 1.93 7.36 -4.56
N MET A 210 3.10 7.20 -3.93
CA MET A 210 4.02 6.12 -4.28
C MET A 210 4.79 5.52 -3.12
N VAL A 211 5.11 4.22 -3.27
CA VAL A 211 6.10 3.53 -2.43
C VAL A 211 6.95 2.63 -3.32
N ALA A 212 8.25 2.59 -3.03
CA ALA A 212 9.21 1.75 -3.72
C ALA A 212 10.08 1.01 -2.71
N LYS A 213 10.51 -0.19 -3.08
CA LYS A 213 11.48 -0.99 -2.34
C LYS A 213 12.35 -1.79 -3.29
#